data_AF-A0A1S3I2X0-F1
#
_entry.id   AF-A0A1S3I2X0-F1
#
_cell.length_a   1.000
_cell.length_b   1.000
_cell.length_c   1.000
_cell.angle_alpha   90.00
_cell.angle_beta   90.00
_cell.angle_gamma   90.00
#
_symmetry.space_group_name_H-M   'P 1'
#
loop_
_entity.id
_entity.type
_entity.pdbx_description
1 polymer ?
#
loop_
_entity_poly.entity_id
_entity_poly.type
_entity_poly.pdbx_seq_one_letter_code
_entity_poly.pdbx_strand_id
1 'polypeptide(L)'
;MPPDLELCQQMLMAWAVGGEVQVYPENVGFPFGGEGDPTFVLLETHYDNPALRNDYVDSSGVRFTLIPRRRQYDAGIMSVGVSVTRNHVIPPYYDEFYSWGQCSDCMESV
;
A
#
# COMPACT_ATOMS: atom_id res chain seq x y z
N MET A 1 11.04 12.06 -10.99
CA MET A 1 11.03 10.60 -10.80
C MET A 1 11.24 9.97 -12.17
N PRO A 2 11.96 8.83 -12.31
CA PRO A 2 11.96 8.09 -13.57
C PRO A 2 10.52 7.75 -14.00
N PRO A 3 10.13 7.95 -15.28
CA PRO A 3 8.77 7.70 -15.74
C PRO A 3 8.25 6.29 -15.43
N ASP A 4 9.14 5.30 -15.45
CA ASP A 4 8.80 3.89 -15.20
C ASP A 4 8.26 3.64 -13.78
N LEU A 5 8.62 4.47 -12.80
CA LEU A 5 8.12 4.33 -11.42
C LEU A 5 6.67 4.82 -11.26
N GLU A 6 6.15 5.60 -12.20
CA GLU A 6 4.73 5.99 -12.21
C GLU A 6 3.81 4.79 -12.49
N LEU A 7 4.36 3.70 -13.03
CA LEU A 7 3.65 2.46 -13.31
C LEU A 7 3.71 1.46 -12.14
N CYS A 8 4.40 1.77 -11.04
CA CYS A 8 4.47 0.93 -9.85
C CYS A 8 3.14 0.93 -9.09
N GLN A 9 2.19 0.11 -9.53
CA GLN A 9 0.86 -0.01 -8.92
C GLN A 9 0.72 -1.19 -7.96
N GLN A 10 1.64 -2.16 -8.01
CA GLN A 10 1.62 -3.32 -7.12
C GLN A 10 2.09 -2.95 -5.72
N MET A 11 1.19 -3.05 -4.74
CA MET A 11 1.54 -2.84 -3.33
C MET A 11 2.24 -4.08 -2.76
N LEU A 12 3.40 -3.87 -2.14
CA LEU A 12 4.13 -4.91 -1.41
C LEU A 12 3.80 -4.90 0.10
N MET A 13 3.64 -3.70 0.65
CA MET A 13 3.31 -3.46 2.06
C MET A 13 2.84 -2.00 2.23
N ALA A 14 1.99 -1.76 3.23
CA ALA A 14 1.66 -0.43 3.72
C ALA A 14 1.80 -0.38 5.25
N TRP A 15 2.28 0.75 5.77
CA TRP A 15 2.37 1.01 7.21
C TRP A 15 1.78 2.39 7.51
N ALA A 16 1.07 2.50 8.63
CA ALA A 16 0.51 3.76 9.12
C ALA A 16 0.76 3.87 10.64
N VAL A 17 0.57 5.07 11.18
CA VAL A 17 0.75 5.35 12.62
C VAL A 17 -0.07 4.38 13.47
N GLY A 18 0.60 3.72 14.42
CA GLY A 18 0.00 2.69 15.28
C GLY A 18 0.06 1.26 14.72
N GLY A 19 0.54 1.08 13.48
CA GLY A 19 0.74 -0.23 12.87
C GLY A 19 1.91 -1.00 13.50
N GLU A 20 1.71 -2.29 13.74
CA GLU A 20 2.73 -3.23 14.23
C GLU A 20 3.39 -4.02 13.09
N VAL A 21 4.19 -5.02 13.45
CA VAL A 21 4.78 -5.95 12.50
C VAL A 21 3.70 -6.82 11.85
N GLN A 22 3.72 -6.87 10.51
CA GLN A 22 2.90 -7.80 9.75
C GLN A 22 3.62 -9.15 9.62
N VAL A 23 3.01 -10.23 10.08
CA VAL A 23 3.53 -11.60 9.94
C VAL A 23 2.53 -12.43 9.14
N TYR A 24 2.99 -13.05 8.05
CA TYR A 24 2.16 -13.96 7.26
C TYR A 24 1.98 -15.31 7.99
N PRO A 25 0.79 -15.95 7.87
CA PRO A 25 0.56 -17.33 8.32
C PRO A 25 1.62 -18.29 7.77
N GLU A 26 1.92 -19.37 8.48
CA GLU A 26 3.04 -20.27 8.17
C GLU A 26 3.00 -20.84 6.74
N ASN A 27 1.80 -21.07 6.21
CA ASN A 27 1.56 -21.61 4.87
C ASN A 27 1.34 -20.54 3.78
N VAL A 28 1.43 -19.25 4.11
CA VAL A 28 1.19 -18.11 3.20
C VAL A 28 2.44 -17.23 3.09
N GLY A 29 2.79 -16.75 1.90
CA GLY A 29 3.86 -15.76 1.73
C GLY A 29 3.63 -14.86 0.52
N PHE A 30 4.18 -13.65 0.53
CA PHE A 30 4.12 -12.77 -0.64
C PHE A 30 5.23 -13.15 -1.64
N PRO A 31 4.92 -13.46 -2.92
CA PRO A 31 5.93 -13.77 -3.92
C PRO A 31 6.76 -12.52 -4.27
N PHE A 32 8.08 -12.66 -4.31
CA PHE A 32 8.99 -11.52 -4.53
C PHE A 32 10.27 -11.96 -5.27
N GLY A 33 10.53 -11.34 -6.43
CA GLY A 33 11.80 -11.46 -7.16
C GLY A 33 11.91 -12.68 -8.07
N GLY A 34 10.80 -13.18 -8.62
CA GLY A 34 10.74 -14.25 -9.61
C GLY A 34 10.98 -13.78 -11.05
N GLU A 35 11.02 -14.74 -11.99
CA GLU A 35 11.08 -14.43 -13.42
C GLU A 35 9.83 -13.66 -13.85
N GLY A 36 10.01 -12.47 -14.41
CA GLY A 36 8.92 -11.57 -14.79
C GLY A 36 8.48 -10.57 -13.73
N ASP A 37 9.02 -10.65 -12.50
CA ASP A 37 8.71 -9.68 -11.45
C ASP A 37 9.41 -8.32 -11.68
N PRO A 38 8.86 -7.22 -11.11
CA PRO A 38 9.54 -5.93 -11.11
C PRO A 38 10.94 -5.99 -10.49
N THR A 39 11.89 -5.28 -11.10
CA THR A 39 13.30 -5.24 -10.66
C THR A 39 13.59 -4.20 -9.59
N PHE A 40 12.65 -3.25 -9.38
CA PHE A 40 12.80 -2.15 -8.45
C PHE A 40 11.63 -2.11 -7.46
N VAL A 41 11.94 -1.65 -6.24
CA VAL A 41 10.94 -1.34 -5.23
C VAL A 41 10.85 0.17 -5.08
N LEU A 42 9.63 0.70 -5.17
CA LEU A 42 9.34 2.08 -4.82
C LEU A 42 8.91 2.16 -3.35
N LEU A 43 9.65 2.93 -2.56
CA LEU A 43 9.26 3.29 -1.19
C LEU A 43 8.68 4.70 -1.20
N GLU A 44 7.40 4.82 -0.84
CA GLU A 44 6.72 6.10 -0.66
C GLU A 44 6.57 6.40 0.84
N THR A 45 7.06 7.57 1.27
CA THR A 45 6.99 8.03 2.67
C THR A 45 6.21 9.34 2.75
N HIS A 46 5.15 9.36 3.57
CA HIS A 46 4.39 10.56 3.86
C HIS A 46 4.97 11.29 5.09
N TYR A 47 5.49 12.50 4.89
CA TYR A 47 5.97 13.37 5.97
C TYR A 47 4.91 14.42 6.35
N ASP A 48 4.43 14.37 7.59
CA ASP A 48 3.65 15.46 8.18
C ASP A 48 4.60 16.48 8.83
N ASN A 49 4.84 17.60 8.14
CA ASN A 49 5.81 18.63 8.52
C ASN A 49 5.14 20.01 8.72
N PRO A 50 4.26 20.18 9.72
CA PRO A 50 3.51 21.42 9.92
C PRO A 50 4.41 22.61 10.30
N ALA A 51 5.58 22.34 10.89
CA ALA A 51 6.57 23.36 11.24
C ALA A 51 7.51 23.74 10.08
N LEU A 52 7.36 23.10 8.90
CA LEU A 52 8.17 23.35 7.71
C LEU A 52 9.68 23.26 7.96
N ARG A 53 10.09 22.32 8.83
CA ARG A 53 11.50 22.11 9.15
C ARG A 53 12.25 21.49 7.99
N ASN A 54 13.51 21.86 7.83
CA ASN A 54 14.39 21.39 6.77
C ASN A 54 15.77 20.94 7.29
N ASP A 55 15.92 20.83 8.60
CA ASP A 55 17.20 20.54 9.26
C ASP A 55 17.33 19.08 9.71
N TYR A 56 16.34 18.24 9.41
CA TYR A 56 16.36 16.81 9.68
C TYR A 56 16.76 16.02 8.44
N VAL A 57 17.62 15.02 8.66
CA VAL A 57 17.93 13.99 7.67
C VAL A 57 17.25 12.72 8.14
N ASP A 58 16.33 12.20 7.34
CA ASP A 58 15.62 10.96 7.62
C ASP A 58 16.23 9.81 6.83
N SER A 59 16.21 8.62 7.46
CA SER A 59 16.58 7.35 6.84
C SER A 59 15.57 6.27 7.23
N SER A 60 14.30 6.65 7.38
CA SER A 60 13.22 5.74 7.69
C SER A 60 12.96 4.80 6.52
N GLY A 61 12.40 3.63 6.83
CA GLY A 61 12.10 2.64 5.83
C GLY A 61 11.47 1.41 6.44
N VAL A 62 11.50 0.33 5.66
CA VAL A 62 10.81 -0.92 5.99
C VAL A 62 11.78 -2.09 5.91
N ARG A 63 11.53 -3.13 6.71
CA ARG A 63 12.34 -4.34 6.72
C ARG A 63 11.51 -5.53 6.26
N PHE A 64 11.92 -6.14 5.16
CA PHE A 64 11.35 -7.40 4.69
C PHE A 64 12.20 -8.59 5.17
N THR A 65 11.54 -9.65 5.62
CA THR A 65 12.20 -10.95 5.88
C THR A 65 11.83 -11.90 4.76
N LEU A 66 12.80 -12.25 3.93
CA LEU A 66 12.62 -13.11 2.77
C LEU A 66 13.03 -14.56 3.09
N ILE A 67 12.42 -15.51 2.40
CA ILE A 67 12.79 -16.93 2.45
C ILE A 67 13.07 -17.44 1.04
N PRO A 68 14.02 -18.37 0.84
CA PRO A 68 14.44 -18.81 -0.49
C PRO A 68 13.50 -19.85 -1.12
N ARG A 69 12.24 -19.92 -0.68
CA ARG A 69 11.24 -20.90 -1.16
C ARG A 69 9.83 -20.32 -1.09
N ARG A 70 8.98 -20.72 -2.03
CA ARG A 70 7.54 -20.39 -1.98
C ARG A 70 6.82 -21.19 -0.91
N ARG A 71 5.79 -20.58 -0.31
CA ARG A 71 4.85 -21.25 0.60
C ARG A 71 3.68 -21.83 -0.20
N GLN A 72 2.74 -22.48 0.47
CA GLN A 72 1.61 -23.14 -0.17
C GLN A 72 0.68 -22.17 -0.90
N TYR A 73 0.47 -20.98 -0.32
CA TYR A 73 -0.39 -19.95 -0.88
C TYR A 73 0.35 -18.63 -1.02
N ASP A 74 0.10 -17.95 -2.13
CA ASP A 74 0.58 -16.58 -2.32
C ASP A 74 -0.35 -15.60 -1.63
N ALA A 75 0.24 -14.62 -0.94
CA ALA A 75 -0.50 -13.45 -0.47
C ALA A 75 -0.70 -12.43 -1.59
N GLY A 76 -1.82 -11.72 -1.55
CA GLY A 76 -2.08 -10.52 -2.33
C GLY A 76 -2.60 -9.40 -1.44
N ILE A 77 -2.48 -8.16 -1.92
CA ILE A 77 -3.03 -6.98 -1.25
C ILE A 77 -4.11 -6.39 -2.15
N MET A 78 -5.27 -6.13 -1.57
CA MET A 78 -6.41 -5.51 -2.26
C MET A 78 -6.78 -4.22 -1.54
N SER A 79 -6.76 -3.10 -2.27
CA SER A 79 -7.26 -1.82 -1.77
C SER A 79 -8.76 -1.72 -2.07
N VAL A 80 -9.57 -1.52 -1.03
CA VAL A 80 -11.03 -1.38 -1.14
C VAL A 80 -11.49 -0.13 -0.39
N GLY A 81 -12.57 0.49 -0.87
CA GLY A 81 -13.15 1.68 -0.26
C GLY A 81 -13.51 2.74 -1.28
N VAL A 82 -13.63 3.99 -0.83
CA VAL A 82 -13.91 5.13 -1.70
C VAL A 82 -12.63 5.64 -2.34
N SER A 83 -12.65 5.85 -3.66
CA SER A 83 -11.51 6.40 -4.39
C SER A 83 -11.14 7.80 -3.92
N VAL A 84 -9.83 8.07 -3.82
CA VAL A 84 -9.29 9.40 -3.48
C VAL A 84 -9.44 10.32 -4.68
N THR A 85 -10.56 11.04 -4.73
CA THR A 85 -10.87 11.99 -5.80
C THR A 85 -11.43 13.28 -5.23
N ARG A 86 -11.34 14.37 -6.00
CA ARG A 86 -11.95 15.66 -5.63
C ARG A 86 -13.49 15.63 -5.60
N ASN A 87 -14.10 14.55 -6.11
CA ASN A 87 -15.55 14.38 -6.16
C ASN A 87 -16.11 13.74 -4.89
N HIS A 88 -15.26 13.13 -4.06
CA HIS A 88 -15.67 12.66 -2.75
C HIS A 88 -15.54 13.81 -1.74
N VAL A 89 -16.69 14.33 -1.28
CA VAL A 89 -16.75 15.49 -0.39
C VAL A 89 -17.63 15.15 0.81
N ILE A 90 -17.10 15.41 2.01
CA ILE A 90 -17.86 15.38 3.26
C ILE A 90 -18.31 16.81 3.54
N PRO A 91 -19.63 17.11 3.52
CA PRO A 91 -20.11 18.47 3.79
C PRO A 91 -19.83 18.90 5.23
N PRO A 92 -19.59 20.20 5.47
CA PRO A 92 -19.41 20.70 6.84
C PRO A 92 -20.72 20.59 7.64
N TYR A 93 -20.59 20.50 8.97
CA TYR A 93 -21.70 20.50 9.94
C TYR A 93 -22.62 19.26 9.95
N TYR A 94 -22.23 18.17 9.28
CA TYR A 94 -22.90 16.89 9.45
C TYR A 94 -22.40 16.22 10.73
N ASP A 95 -23.32 15.80 11.61
CA ASP A 95 -22.99 15.05 12.82
C ASP A 95 -22.44 13.65 12.48
N GLU A 96 -22.98 13.02 11.41
CA GLU A 96 -22.53 11.73 10.88
C GLU A 96 -22.60 11.72 9.35
N PHE A 97 -21.61 11.07 8.71
CA PHE A 97 -21.56 10.87 7.26
C PHE A 97 -20.96 9.51 6.92
N TYR A 98 -21.58 8.79 5.98
CA TYR A 98 -21.16 7.44 5.58
C TYR A 98 -20.56 7.46 4.18
N SER A 99 -19.28 7.10 4.09
CA SER A 99 -18.57 6.87 2.83
C SER A 99 -18.49 5.39 2.54
N TRP A 100 -18.96 4.95 1.37
CA TRP A 100 -18.90 3.54 0.97
C TRP A 100 -18.42 3.42 -0.47
N GLY A 101 -17.61 2.40 -0.72
CA GLY A 101 -17.20 1.97 -2.05
C GLY A 101 -17.65 0.54 -2.29
N GLN A 102 -17.93 0.20 -3.54
CA GLN A 102 -18.37 -1.13 -3.93
C GLN A 102 -17.62 -1.61 -5.15
N CYS A 103 -17.30 -2.90 -5.14
CA CYS A 103 -16.91 -3.66 -6.30
C CYS A 103 -18.15 -4.45 -6.76
N SER A 104 -18.83 -3.99 -7.81
CA SER A 104 -20.04 -4.67 -8.32
C SER A 104 -19.69 -5.76 -9.33
N ASP A 105 -18.76 -5.48 -10.26
CA ASP A 105 -18.37 -6.42 -11.32
C ASP A 105 -16.86 -6.73 -11.31
N CYS A 106 -16.10 -6.21 -10.34
CA CYS A 106 -14.64 -6.34 -10.34
C CYS A 106 -14.14 -7.75 -9.95
N MET A 107 -15.04 -8.62 -9.48
CA MET A 107 -14.75 -10.02 -9.15
C MET A 107 -15.09 -10.98 -10.29
N GLU A 108 -15.79 -10.51 -11.32
CA GLU A 108 -16.05 -11.30 -12.51
C GLU A 108 -14.83 -11.22 -13.43
N SER A 109 -14.24 -12.37 -13.74
CA SER A 109 -13.15 -12.46 -14.70
C SER A 109 -13.70 -12.15 -16.11
N VAL A 110 -13.17 -11.12 -16.76
CA VAL A 110 -13.32 -10.93 -18.22
C VAL A 110 -12.54 -12.01 -18.96
#